data_AF-A0A256GG53-F1
#
_entry.id   AF-A0A256GG53-F1
#
_cell.length_a   1.000
_cell.length_b   1.000
_cell.length_c   1.000
_cell.angle_alpha   90.00
_cell.angle_beta   90.00
_cell.angle_gamma   90.00
#
_symmetry.space_group_name_H-M   'P 1'
#
loop_
_entity.id
_entity.type
_entity.pdbx_description
1 polymer ?
#
loop_
_entity_poly.entity_id
_entity_poly.type
_entity_poly.pdbx_seq_one_letter_code
_entity_poly.pdbx_strand_id
1 'polypeptide(L)'
;MKIFATFDNEGFPTAFYPEDIHGERTKPVYGELPEVTEENPDPQAPIIGEEPNPDCKIPLEAVEITKDQWHDFIENQAARRWVDGKVEEFTPPAPEPDPVVTILPAVTLWERLTEDEVDQVNEAMATQPVRTQRIFTTANTFRSDHELWPLLEQMATDLFGEERATSLLAV
;
A
#
# COMPACT_ATOMS: atom_id res chain seq x y z
N MET A 1 21.20 18.27 20.42
CA MET A 1 20.30 18.53 19.28
C MET A 1 19.03 17.75 19.51
N LYS A 2 17.90 18.42 19.72
CA LYS A 2 16.61 17.74 19.76
C LYS A 2 16.03 17.64 18.37
N ILE A 3 15.20 16.63 18.18
CA ILE A 3 14.54 16.35 16.91
C ILE A 3 13.07 16.17 17.24
N PHE A 4 12.23 16.84 16.47
CA PHE A 4 10.79 16.70 16.60
C PHE A 4 10.23 16.03 15.34
N ALA A 5 9.15 15.27 15.48
CA ALA A 5 8.49 14.61 14.37
C ALA A 5 6.98 14.84 14.43
N THR A 6 6.37 14.92 13.25
CA THR A 6 4.92 14.82 13.09
C THR A 6 4.59 13.44 12.55
N PHE A 7 3.40 12.94 12.90
CA PHE A 7 2.93 11.62 12.51
C PHE A 7 1.52 11.73 11.95
N ASP A 8 1.17 10.85 11.02
CA ASP A 8 -0.22 10.69 10.60
C ASP A 8 -1.05 9.90 11.63
N ASN A 9 -2.32 9.67 11.32
CA ASN A 9 -3.24 8.95 12.20
C ASN A 9 -2.87 7.48 12.42
N GLU A 10 -1.99 6.91 11.59
CA GLU A 10 -1.50 5.53 11.69
C GLU A 10 -0.12 5.45 12.38
N GLY A 11 0.45 6.60 12.74
CA GLY A 11 1.74 6.73 13.42
C GLY A 11 2.93 6.80 12.46
N PHE A 12 2.74 6.92 11.14
CA PHE A 12 3.88 7.06 10.23
C PHE A 12 4.43 8.49 10.23
N PRO A 13 5.76 8.66 10.21
CA PRO A 13 6.37 9.99 10.26
C PRO A 13 6.05 10.78 8.98
N THR A 14 5.49 11.98 9.14
CA THR A 14 5.17 12.89 8.02
C THR A 14 6.26 13.92 7.77
N ALA A 15 6.94 14.37 8.83
CA ALA A 15 8.05 15.31 8.73
C ALA A 15 8.93 15.27 10.00
N PHE A 16 10.21 15.64 9.83
CA PHE A 16 11.18 15.79 10.90
C PHE A 16 11.68 17.23 11.01
N TYR A 17 11.82 17.72 12.24
CA TYR A 17 12.20 19.09 12.55
C TYR A 17 13.37 19.10 13.54
N PRO A 18 14.62 18.99 13.06
CA PRO A 18 15.81 19.24 13.87
C PRO A 18 15.86 20.72 14.30
N GLU A 19 16.19 21.00 15.57
CA GLU A 19 16.26 22.37 16.11
C GLU A 19 17.33 23.24 15.47
N ASP A 20 18.44 22.66 15.01
CA ASP A 20 19.53 23.36 14.33
C ASP A 20 19.12 23.91 12.95
N ILE A 21 18.06 23.33 12.36
CA ILE A 21 17.49 23.76 11.08
C ILE A 21 16.22 24.60 11.29
N HIS A 22 15.38 24.23 12.25
CA HIS A 22 14.03 24.80 12.44
C HIS A 22 13.93 25.80 13.59
N GLY A 23 15.03 26.05 14.29
CA GLY A 23 15.08 26.91 15.46
C GLY A 23 14.59 26.21 16.72
N GLU A 24 15.28 26.47 17.83
CA GLU A 24 14.88 26.03 19.17
C GLU A 24 13.51 26.62 19.54
N ARG A 25 12.71 25.89 20.32
CA ARG A 25 11.37 26.35 20.76
C ARG A 25 11.43 27.56 21.68
N THR A 26 12.49 27.67 22.46
CA THR A 26 12.77 28.80 23.35
C THR A 26 14.10 29.43 22.97
N LYS A 27 14.29 30.69 23.36
CA LYS A 27 15.56 31.39 23.24
C LYS A 27 15.96 31.99 24.60
N PRO A 28 17.26 32.09 24.90
CA PRO A 28 17.73 32.64 26.16
C PRO A 28 17.41 34.14 26.25
N VAL A 29 16.97 34.57 27.44
CA VAL A 29 16.85 35.98 27.81
C VAL A 29 18.13 36.38 28.53
N TYR A 30 18.83 37.37 28.00
CA TYR A 30 20.08 37.87 28.57
C TYR A 30 19.81 39.02 29.54
N GLY A 31 20.50 39.01 30.68
CA GLY A 31 20.53 40.10 31.65
C GLY A 31 21.45 41.24 31.21
N GLU A 32 21.73 42.16 32.13
CA GLU A 32 22.65 43.26 31.87
C GLU A 32 24.08 42.73 31.62
N LEU A 33 24.73 43.29 30.60
CA LEU A 33 26.12 42.99 30.28
C LEU A 33 27.01 43.52 31.43
N PRO A 34 27.81 42.67 32.11
CA PRO A 34 28.73 43.14 33.13
C PRO A 34 29.74 44.15 32.56
N GLU A 35 30.25 45.03 33.41
CA GLU A 35 31.30 45.97 33.00
C GLU A 35 32.58 45.21 32.59
N VAL A 36 33.25 45.72 31.56
CA VAL A 36 34.54 45.22 31.11
C VAL A 36 35.58 45.53 32.18
N THR A 37 36.32 44.52 32.63
CA THR A 37 37.41 44.67 33.61
C THR A 37 38.72 44.11 33.06
N GLU A 38 39.86 44.47 33.66
CA GLU A 38 41.14 43.85 33.28
C GLU A 38 41.14 42.32 33.49
N GLU A 39 40.33 41.83 34.44
CA GLU A 39 40.16 40.40 34.73
C GLU A 39 39.18 39.71 33.79
N ASN A 40 38.26 40.47 33.17
CA ASN A 40 37.28 39.97 32.22
C ASN A 40 37.10 40.99 31.07
N PRO A 41 38.02 40.98 30.08
CA PRO A 41 38.00 41.92 28.98
C PRO A 41 36.80 41.74 28.04
N ASP A 42 36.17 40.55 28.03
CA ASP A 42 35.02 40.20 27.19
C ASP A 42 33.88 39.59 28.04
N PRO A 43 33.22 40.40 28.88
CA PRO A 43 32.12 39.92 29.70
C PRO A 43 30.96 39.46 28.82
N GLN A 44 30.33 38.36 29.20
CA GLN A 44 29.09 37.87 28.57
C GLN A 44 27.91 38.21 29.46
N ALA A 45 26.80 38.60 28.84
CA ALA A 45 25.56 38.81 29.57
C ALA A 45 25.08 37.47 30.17
N PRO A 46 24.70 37.43 31.46
CA PRO A 46 24.20 36.21 32.08
C PRO A 46 22.84 35.84 31.46
N ILE A 47 22.58 34.55 31.28
CA ILE A 47 21.24 34.07 30.90
C ILE A 47 20.37 34.10 32.16
N ILE A 48 19.31 34.89 32.14
CA ILE A 48 18.41 35.12 33.28
C ILE A 48 17.05 34.41 33.13
N GLY A 49 16.80 33.79 31.98
CA GLY A 49 15.59 33.03 31.71
C GLY A 49 15.51 32.55 30.27
N GLU A 50 14.35 32.01 29.90
CA GLU A 50 14.02 31.60 28.54
C GLU A 50 12.65 32.18 28.16
N GLU A 51 12.51 32.58 26.89
CA GLU A 51 11.23 33.02 26.32
C GLU A 51 10.90 32.22 25.05
N PRO A 52 9.62 32.09 24.66
CA PRO A 52 9.24 31.46 23.41
C PRO A 52 9.95 32.11 22.22
N ASN A 53 10.49 31.29 21.32
CA ASN A 53 11.18 31.77 20.14
C ASN A 53 10.18 32.04 19.00
N PRO A 54 9.90 33.29 18.61
CA PRO A 54 8.97 33.61 17.54
C PRO A 54 9.44 33.13 16.15
N ASP A 55 10.74 32.83 16.00
CA ASP A 55 11.32 32.36 14.74
C ASP A 55 11.31 30.82 14.61
N CYS A 56 10.85 30.10 15.64
CA CYS A 56 10.76 28.64 15.63
C CYS A 56 9.74 28.17 14.58
N LYS A 57 10.16 27.24 13.73
CA LYS A 57 9.35 26.65 12.65
C LYS A 57 8.85 25.25 12.99
N ILE A 58 9.15 24.76 14.18
CA ILE A 58 8.71 23.44 14.66
C ILE A 58 7.22 23.53 14.99
N PRO A 59 6.35 22.72 14.36
CA PRO A 59 4.93 22.73 14.70
C PRO A 59 4.67 22.37 16.16
N LEU A 60 3.62 22.92 16.76
CA LEU A 60 3.30 22.70 18.16
C LEU A 60 2.96 21.23 18.44
N GLU A 61 2.30 20.58 17.49
CA GLU A 61 1.91 19.18 17.48
C GLU A 61 3.08 18.21 17.28
N ALA A 62 4.25 18.71 16.86
CA ALA A 62 5.42 17.86 16.67
C ALA A 62 5.92 17.34 18.02
N VAL A 63 6.17 16.03 18.09
CA VAL A 63 6.60 15.31 19.29
C VAL A 63 8.12 15.20 19.28
N GLU A 64 8.75 15.45 20.44
CA GLU A 64 10.18 15.23 20.60
C GLU A 64 10.51 13.74 20.51
N ILE A 65 11.45 13.38 19.65
CA ILE A 65 11.96 12.02 19.49
C ILE A 65 13.46 11.98 19.77
N THR A 66 13.95 10.83 20.22
CA THR A 66 15.39 10.64 20.41
C THR A 66 16.11 10.53 19.07
N LYS A 67 17.42 10.77 19.08
CA LYS A 67 18.25 10.59 17.89
C LYS A 67 18.19 9.15 17.36
N ASP A 68 18.13 8.16 18.25
CA ASP A 68 18.04 6.75 17.87
C ASP A 68 16.69 6.43 17.22
N GLN A 69 15.60 6.97 17.75
CA GLN A 69 14.27 6.84 17.14
C GLN A 69 14.20 7.50 15.76
N TRP A 70 14.83 8.68 15.62
CA TRP A 70 14.95 9.35 14.34
C TRP A 70 15.74 8.53 13.32
N HIS A 71 16.86 7.94 13.73
CA HIS A 71 17.62 7.02 12.86
C HIS A 71 16.79 5.80 12.46
N ASP A 72 16.06 5.18 13.39
CA ASP A 72 15.23 4.02 13.11
C ASP A 72 14.15 4.32 12.06
N PHE A 73 13.49 5.48 12.14
CA PHE A 73 12.54 5.90 11.11
C PHE A 73 13.17 6.16 9.74
N ILE A 74 14.38 6.72 9.69
CA ILE A 74 15.07 7.00 8.41
C ILE A 74 15.58 5.71 7.76
N GLU A 75 16.08 4.77 8.55
CA GLU A 75 16.67 3.51 8.05
C GLU A 75 15.59 2.48 7.68
N ASN A 76 14.44 2.52 8.36
CA ASN A 76 13.34 1.56 8.18
C ASN A 76 12.06 2.26 7.69
N GLN A 77 12.18 3.05 6.62
CA GLN A 77 11.05 3.79 6.03
C GLN A 77 9.88 2.86 5.70
N ALA A 78 8.67 3.31 6.02
CA ALA A 78 7.42 2.54 5.88
C ALA A 78 7.34 1.23 6.71
N ALA A 79 8.36 0.87 7.48
CA ALA A 79 8.38 -0.30 8.36
C ALA A 79 8.41 0.06 9.86
N ARG A 80 8.23 1.34 10.18
CA ARG A 80 8.20 1.88 11.54
C ARG A 80 7.03 2.82 11.71
N ARG A 81 6.35 2.72 12.85
CA ARG A 81 5.26 3.60 13.27
C ARG A 81 5.46 4.08 14.71
N TRP A 82 4.96 5.26 15.00
CA TRP A 82 4.93 5.85 16.34
C TRP A 82 3.66 5.40 17.07
N VAL A 83 3.84 4.69 18.18
CA VAL A 83 2.75 4.20 19.03
C VAL A 83 3.09 4.54 20.47
N ASP A 84 2.26 5.35 21.12
CA ASP A 84 2.35 5.68 22.55
C ASP A 84 3.76 6.07 23.04
N GLY A 85 4.47 6.91 22.27
CA GLY A 85 5.79 7.40 22.65
C GLY A 85 6.96 6.51 22.22
N LYS A 86 6.70 5.45 21.43
CA LYS A 86 7.69 4.46 21.01
C LYS A 86 7.63 4.20 19.51
N VAL A 87 8.76 3.76 18.98
CA VAL A 87 8.85 3.26 17.61
C VAL A 87 8.55 1.77 17.63
N GLU A 88 7.53 1.35 16.87
CA GLU A 88 7.16 -0.04 16.68
C GLU A 88 7.40 -0.47 15.23
N GLU A 89 7.73 -1.75 15.05
CA GLU A 89 7.80 -2.37 13.73
C GLU A 89 6.39 -2.48 13.12
N PHE A 90 6.28 -2.06 11.86
CA PHE A 90 5.09 -2.23 11.04
C PHE A 90 5.36 -3.25 9.96
N THR A 91 4.58 -4.33 9.96
CA THR A 91 4.54 -5.29 8.86
C THR A 91 3.24 -5.08 8.09
N PRO A 92 3.30 -4.65 6.81
CA PRO A 92 2.10 -4.53 6.01
C PRO A 92 1.42 -5.91 5.88
N PRO A 93 0.08 -5.97 5.82
CA PRO A 93 -0.61 -7.22 5.56
C PRO A 93 -0.12 -7.80 4.24
N ALA A 94 -0.04 -9.13 4.17
CA ALA A 94 0.28 -9.81 2.93
C ALA A 94 -0.74 -9.41 1.85
N PRO A 95 -0.32 -9.22 0.58
CA PRO A 95 -1.26 -8.98 -0.50
C PRO A 95 -2.25 -10.15 -0.56
N GLU A 96 -3.52 -9.85 -0.84
CA GLU A 96 -4.51 -10.88 -1.11
C GLU A 96 -4.05 -11.69 -2.34
N PRO A 97 -4.21 -13.03 -2.33
CA PRO A 97 -3.86 -13.83 -3.49
C PRO A 97 -4.74 -13.42 -4.68
N ASP A 98 -4.14 -13.33 -5.87
CA ASP A 98 -4.90 -13.12 -7.09
C ASP A 98 -5.96 -14.23 -7.26
N PRO A 99 -7.18 -13.91 -7.72
CA PRO A 99 -8.20 -14.93 -7.97
C PRO A 99 -7.67 -15.94 -9.00
N VAL A 100 -7.82 -17.23 -8.70
CA VAL A 100 -7.41 -18.28 -9.63
C VAL A 100 -8.34 -18.25 -10.84
N VAL A 101 -7.81 -17.81 -11.99
CA VAL A 101 -8.54 -17.82 -13.26
C VAL A 101 -8.23 -19.12 -13.99
N THR A 102 -9.22 -20.01 -14.09
CA THR A 102 -9.22 -21.14 -15.02
C THR A 102 -9.11 -20.61 -16.45
N ILE A 103 -8.09 -21.05 -17.20
CA ILE A 103 -7.88 -20.73 -18.62
C ILE A 103 -7.90 -22.04 -19.40
N LEU A 104 -9.00 -22.30 -20.11
CA LEU A 104 -9.17 -23.47 -20.95
C LEU A 104 -8.90 -23.09 -22.42
N PRO A 105 -7.84 -23.62 -23.06
CA PRO A 105 -7.65 -23.43 -24.49
C PRO A 105 -8.82 -24.02 -25.29
N ALA A 106 -9.30 -23.29 -26.30
CA ALA A 106 -10.42 -23.76 -27.11
C ALA A 106 -10.09 -25.08 -27.80
N VAL A 107 -8.86 -25.23 -28.31
CA VAL A 107 -8.37 -26.48 -28.90
C VAL A 107 -8.50 -27.65 -27.92
N THR A 108 -8.12 -27.44 -26.66
CA THR A 108 -8.22 -28.48 -25.62
C THR A 108 -9.68 -28.88 -25.35
N LEU A 109 -10.61 -27.93 -25.35
CA LEU A 109 -12.05 -28.26 -25.26
C LEU A 109 -12.49 -29.13 -26.44
N TRP A 110 -12.15 -28.73 -27.67
CA TRP A 110 -12.56 -29.45 -28.88
C TRP A 110 -11.92 -30.84 -29.01
N GLU A 111 -10.66 -31.01 -28.59
CA GLU A 111 -9.98 -32.31 -28.59
C GLU A 111 -10.56 -33.29 -27.56
N ARG A 112 -11.24 -32.79 -26.51
CA ARG A 112 -11.88 -33.63 -25.48
C ARG A 112 -13.29 -34.09 -25.87
N LEU A 113 -13.96 -33.37 -26.77
CA LEU A 113 -15.29 -33.69 -27.26
C LEU A 113 -15.22 -34.84 -28.28
N THR A 114 -16.21 -35.72 -28.24
CA THR A 114 -16.44 -36.67 -29.34
C THR A 114 -17.10 -35.98 -30.54
N GLU A 115 -17.09 -36.60 -31.72
CA GLU A 115 -17.75 -36.04 -32.90
C GLU A 115 -19.25 -35.75 -32.64
N ASP A 116 -19.96 -36.67 -31.98
CA ASP A 116 -21.37 -36.48 -31.60
C ASP A 116 -21.57 -35.33 -30.59
N GLU A 117 -20.63 -35.13 -29.66
CA GLU A 117 -20.68 -34.03 -28.70
C GLU A 117 -20.38 -32.68 -29.38
N VAL A 118 -19.49 -32.66 -30.39
CA VAL A 118 -19.22 -31.46 -31.20
C VAL A 118 -20.47 -31.02 -31.95
N ASP A 119 -21.22 -31.95 -32.56
CA ASP A 119 -22.45 -31.63 -33.25
C ASP A 119 -23.51 -31.04 -32.30
N GLN A 120 -23.66 -31.62 -31.10
CA GLN A 120 -24.56 -31.09 -30.06
C GLN A 120 -24.18 -29.68 -29.60
N VAL A 121 -22.87 -29.40 -29.41
CA VAL A 121 -22.40 -28.05 -29.07
C VAL A 121 -22.70 -27.06 -30.19
N ASN A 122 -22.49 -27.45 -31.46
CA ASN A 122 -22.77 -26.60 -32.61
C ASN A 122 -24.26 -26.26 -32.73
N GLU A 123 -25.14 -27.24 -32.53
CA GLU A 123 -26.59 -27.03 -32.50
C GLU A 123 -27.02 -26.10 -31.35
N ALA A 124 -26.50 -26.34 -30.14
CA ALA A 124 -26.78 -25.48 -28.99
C ALA A 124 -26.28 -24.04 -29.22
N MET A 125 -25.08 -23.87 -29.78
CA MET A 125 -24.50 -22.58 -30.11
C MET A 125 -25.31 -21.83 -31.17
N ALA A 126 -25.90 -22.53 -32.13
CA ALA A 126 -26.74 -21.91 -33.16
C ALA A 126 -27.97 -21.18 -32.60
N THR A 127 -28.41 -21.53 -31.39
CA THR A 127 -29.54 -20.87 -30.70
C THR A 127 -29.13 -19.59 -29.95
N GLN A 128 -27.82 -19.38 -29.74
CA GLN A 128 -27.31 -18.24 -28.98
C GLN A 128 -27.37 -16.94 -29.80
N PRO A 129 -27.35 -15.75 -29.16
CA PRO A 129 -27.23 -14.48 -29.89
C PRO A 129 -25.98 -14.44 -30.78
N VAL A 130 -26.06 -13.76 -31.92
CA VAL A 130 -24.96 -13.68 -32.91
C VAL A 130 -23.63 -13.24 -32.29
N ARG A 131 -23.66 -12.31 -31.33
CA ARG A 131 -22.46 -11.87 -30.61
C ARG A 131 -21.78 -13.03 -29.88
N THR A 132 -22.55 -13.81 -29.11
CA THR A 132 -22.07 -14.97 -28.37
C THR A 132 -21.46 -16.01 -29.30
N GLN A 133 -22.15 -16.34 -30.40
CA GLN A 133 -21.63 -17.25 -31.42
C GLN A 133 -20.28 -16.79 -31.97
N ARG A 134 -20.16 -15.50 -32.32
CA ARG A 134 -18.90 -14.93 -32.84
C ARG A 134 -17.79 -14.99 -31.80
N ILE A 135 -18.05 -14.59 -30.56
CA ILE A 135 -17.04 -14.63 -29.50
C ILE A 135 -16.57 -16.07 -29.26
N PHE A 136 -17.52 -17.02 -29.12
CA PHE A 136 -17.22 -18.42 -28.84
C PHE A 136 -16.40 -19.07 -29.95
N THR A 137 -16.81 -18.88 -31.22
CA THR A 137 -16.14 -19.48 -32.38
C THR A 137 -14.75 -18.89 -32.65
N THR A 138 -14.51 -17.63 -32.29
CA THR A 138 -13.20 -16.98 -32.49
C THR A 138 -12.29 -17.04 -31.27
N ALA A 139 -12.77 -17.55 -30.15
CA ALA A 139 -11.99 -17.62 -28.92
C ALA A 139 -10.82 -18.60 -29.06
N ASN A 140 -9.62 -18.16 -28.68
CA ASN A 140 -8.48 -19.07 -28.51
C ASN A 140 -8.49 -19.73 -27.13
N THR A 141 -9.09 -19.05 -26.14
CA THR A 141 -9.19 -19.51 -24.75
C THR A 141 -10.53 -19.09 -24.15
N PHE A 142 -11.04 -19.92 -23.26
CA PHE A 142 -12.14 -19.62 -22.36
C PHE A 142 -11.59 -19.36 -20.97
N ARG A 143 -11.99 -18.25 -20.35
CA ARG A 143 -11.51 -17.85 -19.03
C ARG A 143 -12.66 -17.79 -18.04
N SER A 144 -12.45 -18.31 -16.84
CA SER A 144 -13.47 -18.30 -15.77
C SER A 144 -13.89 -16.90 -15.30
N ASP A 145 -13.06 -15.89 -15.53
CA ASP A 145 -13.37 -14.48 -15.25
C ASP A 145 -14.11 -13.77 -16.40
N HIS A 146 -14.41 -14.47 -17.49
CA HIS A 146 -15.10 -13.90 -18.64
C HIS A 146 -16.63 -14.03 -18.53
N GLU A 147 -17.37 -13.05 -19.04
CA GLU A 147 -18.86 -12.98 -18.96
C GLU A 147 -19.59 -14.19 -19.56
N LEU A 148 -18.94 -14.94 -20.46
CA LEU A 148 -19.50 -16.12 -21.14
C LEU A 148 -19.11 -17.45 -20.50
N TRP A 149 -18.27 -17.46 -19.46
CA TRP A 149 -17.92 -18.70 -18.77
C TRP A 149 -19.13 -19.43 -18.16
N PRO A 150 -20.07 -18.74 -17.49
CA PRO A 150 -21.26 -19.41 -16.96
C PRO A 150 -22.12 -20.05 -18.06
N LEU A 151 -22.14 -19.45 -19.26
CA LEU A 151 -22.84 -20.02 -20.41
C LEU A 151 -22.16 -21.31 -20.91
N LEU A 152 -20.82 -21.35 -20.93
CA LEU A 152 -20.07 -22.55 -21.30
C LEU A 152 -20.30 -23.68 -20.28
N GLU A 153 -20.23 -23.38 -18.98
CA GLU A 153 -20.53 -24.32 -17.90
C GLU A 153 -21.94 -24.86 -17.98
N GLN A 154 -22.93 -23.97 -18.14
CA GLN A 154 -24.32 -24.34 -18.26
C GLN A 154 -24.55 -25.24 -19.48
N MET A 155 -24.06 -24.84 -20.64
CA MET A 155 -24.23 -25.61 -21.88
C MET A 155 -23.56 -26.99 -21.79
N ALA A 156 -22.35 -27.08 -21.23
CA ALA A 156 -21.68 -28.36 -21.04
C ALA A 156 -22.47 -29.27 -20.06
N THR A 157 -23.04 -28.69 -19.01
CA THR A 157 -23.84 -29.41 -18.02
C THR A 157 -25.19 -29.87 -18.59
N ASP A 158 -25.87 -29.00 -19.33
CA ASP A 158 -27.18 -29.29 -19.92
C ASP A 158 -27.09 -30.36 -21.02
N LEU A 159 -26.01 -30.34 -21.82
CA LEU A 159 -25.79 -31.31 -22.89
C LEU A 159 -25.23 -32.65 -22.39
N PHE A 160 -24.30 -32.62 -21.43
CA PHE A 160 -23.48 -33.80 -21.11
C PHE A 160 -23.54 -34.24 -19.64
N GLY A 161 -24.20 -33.48 -18.77
CA GLY A 161 -24.26 -33.72 -17.33
C GLY A 161 -23.04 -33.19 -16.57
N GLU A 162 -23.18 -33.05 -15.25
CA GLU A 162 -22.20 -32.40 -14.37
C GLU A 162 -20.81 -33.07 -14.39
N GLU A 163 -20.75 -34.40 -14.41
CA GLU A 163 -19.49 -35.15 -14.40
C GLU A 163 -18.68 -34.93 -15.69
N ARG A 164 -19.37 -35.00 -16.84
CA ARG A 164 -18.73 -34.79 -18.15
C ARG A 164 -18.35 -33.33 -18.34
N ALA A 165 -19.20 -32.38 -17.92
CA ALA A 165 -18.90 -30.95 -17.95
C ALA A 165 -17.64 -30.62 -17.12
N THR A 166 -17.52 -31.19 -15.92
CA THR A 166 -16.34 -31.00 -15.06
C THR A 166 -15.07 -31.52 -15.75
N SER A 167 -15.13 -32.70 -16.37
CA SER A 167 -14.00 -33.26 -17.12
C SER A 167 -13.62 -32.41 -18.34
N LEU A 168 -14.61 -31.86 -19.05
CA LEU A 168 -14.39 -31.01 -20.23
C LEU A 168 -13.75 -29.67 -19.87
N LEU A 169 -14.10 -29.10 -18.71
CA LEU A 169 -13.69 -27.75 -18.30
C LEU A 169 -12.49 -27.71 -17.35
N ALA A 170 -11.97 -28.86 -16.93
CA ALA A 170 -10.77 -28.96 -16.09
C ALA A 170 -9.53 -28.38 -16.77
N VAL A 171 -8.67 -27.71 -15.99
CA VAL A 171 -7.35 -27.18 -16.42
C VAL A 171 -6.23 -27.95 -15.75
#